data_AF-A0A1W9N9Y6-F1
#
_entry.id   AF-A0A1W9N9Y6-F1
#
_cell.length_a   1.000
_cell.length_b   1.000
_cell.length_c   1.000
_cell.angle_alpha   90.00
_cell.angle_beta   90.00
_cell.angle_gamma   90.00
#
_symmetry.space_group_name_H-M   'P 1'
#
loop_
_entity.id
_entity.type
_entity.pdbx_description
1 polymer ?
#
loop_
_entity_poly.entity_id
_entity_poly.type
_entity_poly.pdbx_seq_one_letter_code
_entity_poly.pdbx_strand_id
1 'polypeptide(L)'
;MSLSKEEQQQLVEELKGYIGSAEFRLDGHKINVQKVRANENRTALAVYIDGEIKYAHMGFSEESPAVVKKVWRKRERSVYPPSRVKKLEKEFG
;
A
#
# COMPACT_ATOMS: atom_id res chain seq x y z
N MET A 1 13.79 -9.98 -0.40
CA MET A 1 13.82 -9.17 0.84
C MET A 1 13.82 -10.12 2.00
N SER A 2 14.73 -9.96 2.95
CA SER A 2 14.67 -10.69 4.21
C SER A 2 15.05 -9.74 5.32
N LEU A 3 14.03 -9.17 5.97
CA LEU A 3 14.15 -8.74 7.35
C LEU A 3 14.66 -9.93 8.16
N SER A 4 15.51 -9.69 9.15
CA SER A 4 15.91 -10.75 10.07
C SER A 4 14.68 -11.31 10.80
N LYS A 5 14.76 -12.55 11.29
CA LYS A 5 13.63 -13.14 12.04
C LYS A 5 13.27 -12.31 13.27
N GLU A 6 14.28 -11.71 13.90
CA GLU A 6 14.13 -10.86 15.08
C GLU A 6 13.40 -9.56 14.72
N GLU A 7 13.78 -8.91 13.62
CA GLU A 7 13.11 -7.69 13.10
C GLU A 7 11.66 -7.97 12.72
N GLN A 8 11.39 -9.12 12.10
CA GLN A 8 10.02 -9.54 11.79
C GLN A 8 9.17 -9.73 13.04
N GLN A 9 9.74 -10.36 14.06
CA GLN A 9 9.03 -10.67 15.29
C GLN A 9 8.73 -9.40 16.10
N GLN A 10 9.67 -8.46 16.14
CA GLN A 10 9.45 -7.12 16.72
C GLN A 10 8.35 -6.36 15.98
N LEU A 11 8.38 -6.36 14.64
CA LEU A 11 7.35 -5.70 13.83
C LEU A 11 5.96 -6.29 14.08
N VAL A 12 5.85 -7.62 14.19
CA VAL A 12 4.59 -8.30 14.51
C VAL A 12 4.09 -7.91 15.90
N GLU A 13 4.98 -7.81 16.88
CA GLU A 13 4.62 -7.44 18.25
C GLU A 13 4.16 -5.97 18.33
N GLU A 14 4.85 -5.05 17.65
CA GLU A 14 4.44 -3.63 17.54
C GLU A 14 3.06 -3.47 16.87
N LEU A 15 2.78 -4.32 15.88
CA LEU A 15 1.49 -4.34 15.21
C LEU A 15 0.39 -5.08 15.99
N LYS A 16 0.70 -5.73 17.13
CA LYS A 16 -0.23 -6.63 17.84
C LYS A 16 -1.40 -5.91 18.54
N GLY A 17 -1.39 -4.59 18.61
CA GLY A 17 -2.50 -3.78 19.12
C GLY A 17 -3.64 -3.53 18.11
N TYR A 18 -4.74 -2.94 18.60
CA TYR A 18 -5.84 -2.44 17.75
C TYR A 18 -5.41 -1.25 16.88
N ILE A 19 -4.53 -0.40 17.41
CA ILE A 19 -3.93 0.77 16.75
C ILE A 19 -2.42 0.55 16.57
N GLY A 20 -2.02 -0.67 16.20
CA GLY A 20 -0.61 -1.02 16.05
C GLY A 20 0.04 -0.24 14.90
N SER A 21 1.24 0.29 15.16
CA SER A 21 2.10 0.94 14.17
C SER A 21 3.54 0.49 14.36
N ALA A 22 4.24 0.22 13.26
CA ALA A 22 5.64 -0.17 13.27
C ALA A 22 6.42 0.71 12.28
N GLU A 23 7.68 1.03 12.63
CA GLU A 23 8.54 1.87 11.80
C GLU A 23 9.92 1.24 11.63
N PHE A 24 10.42 1.22 10.40
CA PHE A 24 11.76 0.73 10.09
C PHE A 24 12.34 1.45 8.89
N ARG A 25 13.66 1.34 8.70
CA ARG A 25 14.35 1.88 7.53
C ARG A 25 14.58 0.79 6.49
N LEU A 26 14.33 1.11 5.23
CA LEU A 26 14.56 0.20 4.11
C LEU A 26 15.10 0.97 2.91
N ASP A 27 16.26 0.56 2.39
CA ASP A 27 16.94 1.21 1.24
C ASP A 27 17.08 2.74 1.39
N GLY A 28 17.30 3.23 2.62
CA GLY A 28 17.41 4.67 2.90
C GLY A 28 16.07 5.40 3.09
N HIS A 29 14.94 4.74 2.88
CA HIS A 29 13.60 5.29 3.10
C HIS A 29 13.05 4.90 4.47
N LYS A 30 12.25 5.79 5.06
CA LYS A 30 11.49 5.53 6.29
C LYS A 30 10.19 4.84 5.92
N ILE A 31 10.02 3.60 6.36
CA ILE A 31 8.79 2.82 6.15
C ILE A 31 7.99 2.80 7.44
N ASN A 32 6.74 3.24 7.36
CA ASN A 32 5.82 3.21 8.50
C ASN A 32 4.61 2.36 8.12
N VAL A 33 4.33 1.32 8.90
CA VAL A 33 3.20 0.40 8.70
C VAL A 33 2.19 0.64 9.81
N GLN A 34 0.94 0.93 9.46
CA GLN A 34 -0.11 1.23 10.43
C GLN A 34 -1.36 0.40 10.16
N LYS A 35 -2.01 -0.06 11.23
CA LYS A 35 -3.40 -0.52 11.13
C LYS A 35 -4.32 0.70 11.01
N VAL A 36 -5.04 0.77 9.89
CA VAL A 36 -6.02 1.83 9.61
C VAL A 36 -7.40 1.23 9.39
N ARG A 37 -8.45 1.99 9.68
CA ARG A 37 -9.83 1.63 9.32
C ARG A 37 -10.07 2.00 7.87
N ALA A 38 -10.21 0.99 7.00
CA ALA A 38 -10.45 1.20 5.57
C ALA A 38 -11.93 1.45 5.26
N ASN A 39 -12.83 0.80 5.99
CA ASN A 39 -14.29 0.97 5.91
C ASN A 39 -14.90 0.69 7.29
N GLU A 40 -16.21 0.87 7.42
CA GLU A 40 -16.94 0.39 8.59
C GLU A 40 -16.67 -1.11 8.83
N ASN A 41 -16.19 -1.44 10.04
CA ASN A 41 -15.79 -2.78 10.47
C ASN A 41 -14.66 -3.46 9.66
N ARG A 42 -13.91 -2.72 8.84
CA ARG A 42 -12.77 -3.26 8.08
C ARG A 42 -11.50 -2.50 8.39
N THR A 43 -10.50 -3.19 8.93
CA THR A 43 -9.14 -2.69 9.09
C THR A 43 -8.24 -3.15 7.94
N ALA A 44 -7.21 -2.37 7.64
CA ALA A 44 -6.18 -2.66 6.64
C ALA A 44 -4.82 -2.19 7.16
N LEU A 45 -3.75 -2.68 6.53
CA LEU A 45 -2.40 -2.14 6.76
C LEU A 45 -2.13 -1.05 5.72
N ALA A 46 -1.91 0.18 6.18
CA ALA A 46 -1.38 1.27 5.38
C ALA A 46 0.13 1.29 5.52
N VAL A 47 0.84 1.33 4.40
CA VAL A 47 2.31 1.38 4.37
C VAL A 47 2.72 2.71 3.75
N TYR A 48 3.27 3.59 4.58
CA TYR A 48 3.77 4.91 4.20
C TYR A 48 5.26 4.82 3.89
N ILE A 49 5.67 5.53 2.84
CA ILE A 49 7.07 5.66 2.43
C ILE A 49 7.44 7.12 2.63
N ASP A 50 8.42 7.39 3.50
CA ASP A 50 8.81 8.73 3.95
C ASP A 50 7.63 9.57 4.48
N GLY A 51 6.67 8.89 5.14
CA GLY A 51 5.50 9.50 5.74
C GLY A 51 4.29 9.66 4.81
N GLU A 52 4.39 9.28 3.53
CA GLU A 52 3.32 9.52 2.55
C GLU A 52 2.90 8.25 1.78
N ILE A 53 1.64 8.25 1.33
CA ILE A 53 1.10 7.30 0.34
C ILE A 53 0.79 8.11 -0.92
N LYS A 54 1.61 7.96 -1.96
CA LYS A 54 1.45 8.70 -3.22
C LYS A 54 0.69 7.88 -4.25
N TYR A 55 -0.32 8.48 -4.88
CA TYR A 55 -1.07 7.84 -5.96
C TYR A 55 -0.18 7.51 -7.17
N ALA A 56 0.89 8.29 -7.39
CA ALA A 56 1.88 8.05 -8.44
C ALA A 56 2.58 6.68 -8.32
N HIS A 57 2.57 6.06 -7.13
CA HIS A 57 3.12 4.72 -6.91
C HIS A 57 2.11 3.60 -7.19
N MET A 58 0.84 3.94 -7.46
CA MET A 58 -0.20 2.99 -7.84
C MET A 58 0.05 2.46 -9.25
N GLY A 59 -0.05 1.13 -9.43
CA GLY A 59 0.20 0.50 -10.74
C GLY A 59 1.68 0.33 -11.11
N PHE A 60 2.61 0.85 -10.30
CA PHE A 60 4.06 0.89 -10.57
C PHE A 60 4.40 1.61 -11.90
N SER A 61 4.91 2.83 -11.81
CA SER A 61 5.53 3.53 -12.95
C SER A 61 7.04 3.26 -13.03
N GLU A 62 7.68 3.63 -14.13
CA GLU A 62 9.15 3.63 -14.23
C GLU A 62 9.79 4.61 -13.24
N GLU A 63 9.10 5.72 -12.95
CA GLU A 63 9.52 6.74 -11.98
C GLU A 63 9.32 6.32 -10.52
N SER A 64 8.64 5.20 -10.28
CA SER A 64 8.36 4.73 -8.91
C SER A 64 9.66 4.23 -8.27
N PRO A 65 10.02 4.73 -7.06
CA PRO A 65 11.20 4.28 -6.34
C PRO A 65 11.24 2.76 -6.18
N ALA A 66 12.42 2.15 -6.24
CA ALA A 66 12.57 0.71 -6.14
C ALA A 66 11.97 0.13 -4.83
N VAL A 67 11.98 0.93 -3.76
CA VAL A 67 11.38 0.57 -2.46
C VAL A 67 9.87 0.32 -2.57
N VAL A 68 9.16 1.02 -3.46
CA VAL A 68 7.71 0.84 -3.67
C VAL A 68 7.41 -0.60 -4.10
N LYS A 69 8.19 -1.15 -5.03
CA LYS A 69 8.02 -2.52 -5.54
C LYS A 69 8.36 -3.58 -4.49
N LYS A 70 9.14 -3.20 -3.48
CA LYS A 70 9.51 -4.05 -2.34
C LYS A 70 8.37 -4.08 -1.31
N VAL A 71 7.80 -2.94 -0.94
CA VAL A 71 6.81 -2.87 0.15
C VAL A 71 5.36 -3.01 -0.30
N TRP A 72 5.03 -2.65 -1.54
CA TRP A 72 3.68 -2.75 -2.09
C TRP A 72 3.58 -3.86 -3.13
N ARG A 73 2.36 -4.36 -3.33
CA ARG A 73 2.02 -5.25 -4.44
C ARG A 73 1.43 -4.43 -5.59
N LYS A 74 1.79 -4.76 -6.84
CA LYS A 74 1.15 -4.16 -8.03
C LYS A 74 -0.35 -4.37 -7.95
N ARG A 75 -1.10 -3.28 -8.00
CA ARG A 75 -2.55 -3.29 -8.16
C ARG A 75 -2.92 -2.38 -9.30
N GLU A 76 -3.78 -2.88 -10.16
CA GLU A 76 -4.36 -2.14 -11.28
C GLU A 76 -5.86 -2.06 -11.05
N ARG A 77 -6.42 -0.90 -11.31
CA ARG A 77 -7.86 -0.67 -11.26
C ARG A 77 -8.21 0.29 -12.39
N SER A 78 -9.19 -0.09 -13.21
CA SER A 78 -9.73 0.84 -14.19
C SER A 78 -10.31 2.06 -13.48
N VAL A 79 -10.00 3.26 -14.00
CA VAL A 79 -10.57 4.52 -13.52
C VAL A 79 -12.09 4.50 -13.64
N TYR A 80 -12.60 3.91 -14.71
CA TYR A 80 -14.03 3.76 -14.93
C TYR A 80 -14.50 2.35 -14.59
N PRO A 81 -15.59 2.21 -13.81
CA PRO A 81 -16.18 0.91 -13.54
C PRO A 81 -16.74 0.31 -14.85
N PRO A 82 -16.82 -1.02 -14.97
CA PRO A 82 -17.27 -1.69 -16.19
C PRO A 82 -18.64 -1.24 -16.68
N SER A 83 -19.55 -0.86 -15.77
CA SER A 83 -20.87 -0.34 -16.13
C SER A 83 -20.81 0.99 -16.88
N ARG A 84 -19.90 1.89 -16.48
CA ARG A 84 -19.68 3.17 -17.17
C ARG A 84 -19.04 2.96 -18.53
N VAL A 85 -18.08 2.03 -18.63
CA VAL A 85 -17.46 1.65 -19.90
C VAL A 85 -18.53 1.16 -20.88
N LYS A 86 -19.36 0.18 -20.48
CA LYS A 86 -20.46 -0.34 -21.30
C LYS A 86 -21.48 0.72 -21.71
N LYS A 87 -21.76 1.69 -20.83
CA LYS A 87 -22.66 2.80 -21.14
C LYS A 87 -22.07 3.71 -22.21
N LEU A 88 -20.79 4.06 -22.08
CA LEU A 88 -20.08 4.89 -23.06
C LEU A 88 -19.90 4.20 -24.40
N GLU A 89 -19.57 2.90 -24.41
CA GLU A 89 -19.55 2.07 -25.64
C GLU A 89 -20.93 2.13 -26.32
N LYS A 90 -22.03 1.90 -25.58
CA LYS A 90 -23.38 1.99 -26.15
C LYS A 90 -23.74 3.40 -26.68
N GLU A 91 -23.31 4.46 -26.01
CA GLU A 91 -23.65 5.84 -26.37
C GLU A 91 -22.82 6.38 -27.54
N PHE A 92 -21.58 5.91 -27.72
CA PHE A 92 -20.62 6.51 -28.66
C PHE A 92 -19.99 5.53 -29.66
N GLY A 93 -20.24 4.21 -29.57
CA GLY A 93 -19.76 3.20 -30.52
C GLY A 93 -19.26 1.93 -29.85
#